data_AF-A0A7W0U005-F1
#
_entry.id   AF-A0A7W0U005-F1
#
_cell.length_a   1.000
_cell.length_b   1.000
_cell.length_c   1.000
_cell.angle_alpha   90.00
_cell.angle_beta   90.00
_cell.angle_gamma   90.00
#
_symmetry.space_group_name_H-M   'P 1'
#
loop_
_entity.id
_entity.type
_entity.pdbx_description
1 polymer ?
#
loop_
_entity_poly.entity_id
_entity_poly.type
_entity_poly.pdbx_seq_one_letter_code
_entity_poly.pdbx_strand_id
1 'polypeptide(L)' 'MLTIHRAESSTYLADALARILAVPLPDPFSAEVIAVPAKGIERWLTQRLSTVLGAEAMDGVAANIDFPSPTRLV' A
#
# COMPACT_ATOMS: atom_id res chain seq x y z
N MET A 1 4.40 18.24 -0.73
CA MET A 1 3.02 18.53 -0.25
C MET A 1 2.62 17.40 0.67
N LEU A 2 2.05 17.69 1.84
CA LEU A 2 1.49 16.68 2.74
C LEU A 2 -0.02 16.58 2.49
N THR A 3 -0.50 15.41 2.12
CA THR A 3 -1.93 15.14 1.93
C THR A 3 -2.41 14.22 3.04
N ILE A 4 -3.51 14.60 3.69
CA ILE A 4 -4.13 13.80 4.75
C ILE A 4 -5.45 13.25 4.23
N HIS A 5 -5.58 11.93 4.23
CA HIS A 5 -6.83 11.24 3.90
C HIS A 5 -7.52 10.77 5.18
N ARG A 6 -8.83 10.98 5.27
CA ARG A 6 -9.68 10.49 6.38
C ARG A 6 -10.83 9.69 5.79
N ALA A 7 -11.13 8.56 6.41
CA ALA A 7 -12.31 7.76 6.11
C ALA A 7 -12.87 7.14 7.40
N GLU A 8 -14.09 6.62 7.30
CA GLU A 8 -14.82 5.91 8.34
C GLU A 8 -14.24 4.53 8.67
N SER A 9 -13.40 3.97 7.78
CA SER A 9 -12.79 2.65 7.93
C SER A 9 -11.42 2.59 7.26
N SER A 10 -10.52 1.77 7.81
CA SER A 10 -9.22 1.46 7.21
C SER A 10 -9.37 0.81 5.83
N THR A 11 -10.45 0.07 5.59
CA THR A 11 -10.75 -0.56 4.30
C THR A 11 -10.86 0.48 3.18
N TYR A 12 -11.59 1.57 3.42
CA TYR A 12 -11.71 2.66 2.44
C TYR A 12 -10.37 3.36 2.18
N LEU A 13 -9.55 3.53 3.22
CA LEU A 13 -8.20 4.09 3.05
C LEU A 13 -7.30 3.14 2.25
N ALA A 14 -7.38 1.84 2.46
CA ALA A 14 -6.61 0.86 1.69
C ALA A 14 -7.04 0.82 0.22
N ASP A 15 -8.32 0.98 -0.08
CA ASP A 15 -8.81 1.05 -1.47
C ASP A 15 -8.37 2.34 -2.17
N ALA A 16 -8.35 3.45 -1.45
CA ALA A 16 -7.78 4.70 -1.94
C ALA A 16 -6.27 4.58 -2.19
N LEU A 17 -5.54 3.93 -1.27
CA LEU A 17 -4.12 3.64 -1.42
C LEU A 17 -3.84 2.77 -2.64
N ALA A 18 -4.64 1.72 -2.88
CA ALA A 18 -4.50 0.88 -4.07
C ALA A 18 -4.60 1.69 -5.37
N ARG A 19 -5.49 2.69 -5.44
CA ARG A 19 -5.60 3.58 -6.60
C ARG A 19 -4.37 4.48 -6.79
N ILE A 20 -3.69 4.86 -5.71
CA ILE A 20 -2.44 5.61 -5.78
C ILE A 20 -1.33 4.71 -6.32
N LEU A 21 -1.19 3.50 -5.76
CA LEU A 21 -0.18 2.51 -6.14
C LEU A 21 -0.41 1.90 -7.54
N ALA A 22 -1.60 2.05 -8.12
CA ALA A 22 -1.89 1.62 -9.49
C ALA A 22 -1.12 2.42 -10.54
N VAL A 23 -0.60 3.61 -10.17
CA VAL A 23 0.33 4.37 -11.00
C VAL A 23 1.75 3.99 -10.57
N PRO A 24 2.51 3.26 -11.40
CA PRO A 24 3.84 2.79 -11.03
C PRO A 24 4.84 3.93 -10.87
N LEU A 25 5.86 3.72 -10.03
CA LEU A 25 7.01 4.60 -9.93
C LEU A 25 7.79 4.66 -11.26
N PRO A 26 8.51 5.77 -11.54
CA PRO A 26 9.29 5.90 -12.77
C PRO A 26 10.39 4.85 -12.95
N ASP A 27 10.98 4.38 -11.84
CA ASP A 27 11.96 3.29 -11.83
C ASP A 27 11.26 1.97 -11.42
N PRO A 28 11.26 0.94 -12.27
CA PRO A 28 10.57 -0.32 -12.01
C PRO A 28 11.15 -1.12 -10.83
N PHE A 29 12.37 -0.84 -10.40
CA PHE A 29 13.00 -1.55 -9.27
C PHE A 29 12.89 -0.80 -7.94
N SER A 30 12.46 0.46 -7.97
CA SER A 30 12.23 1.23 -6.75
C SER A 30 11.07 0.63 -5.95
N ALA A 31 11.30 0.42 -4.65
CA ALA A 31 10.29 -0.11 -3.76
C ALA A 31 9.28 0.98 -3.38
N GLU A 32 8.00 0.62 -3.34
CA GLU A 32 6.97 1.45 -2.71
C GLU A 32 7.19 1.47 -1.19
N VAL A 33 6.97 2.61 -0.53
CA VAL A 33 7.18 2.72 0.92
C VAL A 33 5.86 3.02 1.61
N ILE A 34 5.42 2.10 2.48
CA ILE A 34 4.18 2.21 3.24
C ILE A 34 4.48 2.05 4.72
N ALA A 35 4.56 3.16 5.44
CA ALA A 35 4.80 3.12 6.88
C ALA A 35 3.61 2.54 7.65
N VAL A 36 3.84 1.53 8.50
CA VAL A 36 2.79 0.91 9.32
C VAL A 36 3.26 0.67 10.75
N PRO A 37 2.39 0.83 11.77
CA PRO A 37 2.84 0.75 13.16
C PRO A 37 2.99 -0.68 13.68
N ALA A 38 2.44 -1.68 12.98
CA ALA A 38 2.43 -3.07 13.44
C ALA A 38 2.41 -4.07 12.28
N LYS A 39 3.02 -5.24 12.50
CA LYS A 39 3.07 -6.35 11.53
C LYS A 39 1.70 -6.91 11.13
N GLY A 40 0.68 -6.77 11.99
CA GLY A 40 -0.69 -7.14 11.64
C GLY A 40 -1.27 -6.29 10.51
N ILE A 41 -0.96 -4.98 10.50
CA ILE A 41 -1.42 -4.04 9.47
C ILE A 41 -0.68 -4.27 8.16
N GLU A 42 0.64 -4.51 8.22
CA GLU A 42 1.44 -4.95 7.07
C GLU A 42 0.81 -6.16 6.39
N ARG A 43 0.61 -7.26 7.13
CA ARG A 43 0.04 -8.49 6.58
C ARG A 43 -1.34 -8.28 5.98
N TRP A 44 -2.20 -7.52 6.65
CA TRP A 44 -3.54 -7.21 6.17
C TRP A 44 -3.51 -6.37 4.88
N LEU A 45 -2.64 -5.36 4.80
CA LEU A 45 -2.45 -4.55 3.59
C LEU A 45 -1.90 -5.40 2.44
N THR A 46 -0.86 -6.20 2.67
CA THR A 46 -0.28 -7.07 1.63
C THR A 46 -1.33 -8.01 1.04
N GLN A 47 -2.14 -8.66 1.89
CA GLN A 47 -3.21 -9.55 1.44
C GLN A 47 -4.30 -8.82 0.65
N ARG A 48 -4.70 -7.62 1.09
CA ARG A 48 -5.73 -6.84 0.40
C ARG A 48 -5.23 -6.30 -0.93
N LEU A 49 -4.02 -5.75 -0.96
CA LEU A 49 -3.42 -5.19 -2.17
C LEU A 49 -3.13 -6.29 -3.21
N SER A 50 -2.75 -7.49 -2.77
CA SER A 50 -2.48 -8.59 -3.70
C SER A 50 -3.70 -9.06 -4.48
N THR A 51 -4.93 -8.74 -4.07
CA THR A 51 -6.12 -9.12 -4.85
C THR A 51 -6.51 -8.07 -5.90
N VAL A 52 -5.91 -6.88 -5.88
CA VAL A 52 -6.35 -5.73 -6.71
C VAL A 52 -5.24 -5.11 -7.54
N LEU A 53 -3.99 -5.09 -7.08
CA LEU A 53 -2.88 -4.51 -7.83
C LEU A 53 -2.52 -5.42 -9.01
N GLY A 54 -2.63 -4.89 -10.23
CA GLY A 54 -2.38 -5.64 -11.47
C GLY A 54 -3.42 -6.70 -11.80
N ALA A 55 -4.53 -6.78 -11.06
CA ALA A 55 -5.55 -7.81 -11.24
C ALA A 55 -6.52 -7.43 -12.38
N GLU A 56 -6.69 -8.31 -13.37
CA GLU A 56 -7.80 -8.25 -14.33
C GLU A 56 -9.01 -9.09 -13.89
N ALA A 57 -8.76 -10.21 -13.19
CA ALA A 57 -9.78 -11.15 -12.72
C ALA A 57 -9.49 -11.72 -11.31
N MET A 58 -8.87 -10.92 -10.43
CA MET A 58 -8.44 -11.23 -9.04
C MET A 58 -7.04 -11.87 -8.88
N ASP A 59 -6.32 -12.13 -9.96
CA ASP A 59 -4.93 -12.63 -9.92
C ASP A 59 -3.91 -11.49 -9.82
N GLY A 60 -4.03 -10.67 -8.77
CA GLY A 60 -3.12 -9.56 -8.52
C GLY A 60 -1.85 -9.95 -7.76
N VAL A 61 -0.97 -8.97 -7.53
CA VAL A 61 0.21 -9.15 -6.69
C VAL A 61 0.56 -7.88 -5.91
N ALA A 62 0.90 -8.03 -4.63
CA ALA A 62 1.54 -7.00 -3.83
C ALA A 62 3.00 -7.38 -3.62
N ALA A 63 3.91 -6.70 -4.32
CA ALA A 63 5.34 -6.99 -4.32
C ALA A 63 6.17 -5.72 -4.29
N ASN A 64 7.43 -5.84 -3.86
CA ASN A 64 8.39 -4.74 -3.77
C ASN A 64 7.88 -3.54 -2.94
N ILE A 65 7.27 -3.83 -1.78
CA ILE A 65 6.78 -2.82 -0.84
C ILE A 65 7.56 -2.93 0.47
N ASP A 66 8.18 -1.83 0.88
CA ASP A 66 8.81 -1.68 2.18
C ASP A 66 7.80 -1.19 3.22
N PHE A 67 7.76 -1.87 4.36
CA PHE A 67 6.89 -1.54 5.49
C PHE A 67 7.67 -1.11 6.75
N PRO A 68 8.36 0.05 6.72
CA PRO A 68 9.05 0.56 7.90
C PRO A 68 8.06 1.00 9.00
N SER A 69 8.51 1.01 10.25
CA SER A 69 7.76 1.70 11.30
C SER A 69 7.80 3.21 11.04
N PRO A 70 6.75 3.99 11.39
CA PRO A 70 6.75 5.44 11.21
C PRO A 70 7.93 6.13 11.88
N THR A 71 8.38 5.62 13.04
CA THR A 71 9.55 6.12 13.79
C THR A 71 10.88 5.94 13.06
N ARG A 72 10.95 5.10 12.02
CA ARG A 72 12.17 4.89 11.22
C ARG A 72 12.30 5.88 10.07
N LEU A 73 11.24 6.64 9.79
CA LEU A 73 11.18 7.63 8.70
C LEU A 73 11.45 9.07 9.16
N VAL A 74 11.53 9.29 10.48
CA VAL A 74 11.70 10.61 11.11
C VAL A 74 12.99 10.70 11.90
#